data_AF-A0A534VE67-F1
#
_entry.id   AF-A0A534VE67-F1
#
_cell.length_a   1.000
_cell.length_b   1.000
_cell.length_c   1.000
_cell.angle_alpha   90.00
_cell.angle_beta   90.00
_cell.angle_gamma   90.00
#
_symmetry.space_group_name_H-M   'P 1'
#
loop_
_entity.id
_entity.type
_entity.pdbx_description
1 polymer ?
#
loop_
_entity_poly.entity_id
_entity_poly.type
_entity_poly.pdbx_seq_one_letter_code
_entity_poly.pdbx_strand_id
1 'polypeptide(L)' 'MTGELFIDPNRCIGCRACEEACSECPGHGGHTMIHLDFLERATSVQTA' A
#
# COMPACT_ATOMS: atom_id res chain seq x y z
N MET A 1 11.97 -9.80 -11.23
CA MET A 1 11.87 -8.96 -10.03
C MET A 1 10.73 -9.52 -9.19
N THR A 2 11.02 -10.39 -8.24
CA THR A 2 10.03 -10.84 -7.26
C THR A 2 10.49 -10.30 -5.93
N GLY A 3 10.22 -9.02 -5.70
CA GLY A 3 10.39 -8.40 -4.40
C GLY A 3 9.10 -8.58 -3.63
N GLU A 4 9.18 -9.17 -2.45
CA GLU A 4 8.04 -9.29 -1.55
C GLU A 4 7.81 -7.93 -0.87
N LEU A 5 6.59 -7.41 -0.96
CA LEU A 5 6.18 -6.19 -0.28
C LEU A 5 5.52 -6.56 1.05
N PHE A 6 6.05 -6.06 2.15
CA PHE A 6 5.44 -6.19 3.47
C PHE A 6 5.05 -4.82 4.03
N ILE A 7 3.78 -4.68 4.41
CA ILE A 7 3.23 -3.45 5.01
C ILE A 7 2.72 -3.79 6.40
N ASP A 8 3.30 -3.15 7.43
CA ASP A 8 2.79 -3.23 8.81
C ASP A 8 1.71 -2.15 9.02
N PRO A 9 0.43 -2.53 9.18
CA PRO A 9 -0.65 -1.57 9.36
C PRO A 9 -0.57 -0.79 10.69
N ASN A 10 0.23 -1.23 11.66
CA ASN A 10 0.45 -0.50 12.91
C ASN A 10 1.43 0.66 12.74
N ARG A 11 2.28 0.62 11.71
CA ARG A 11 3.28 1.67 11.40
C ARG A 11 2.91 2.48 10.17
N CYS A 12 2.04 1.96 9.32
CA CYS A 12 1.53 2.67 8.16
C CYS A 12 0.74 3.91 8.59
N ILE A 13 1.14 5.08 8.07
CA ILE A 13 0.47 6.37 8.30
C ILE A 13 -0.43 6.80 7.13
N GLY A 14 -0.55 5.97 6.09
CA GLY A 14 -1.37 6.29 4.91
C GLY A 14 -0.77 7.38 4.00
N CYS A 15 0.56 7.52 3.93
CA CYS A 15 1.19 8.53 3.08
C CYS A 15 1.16 8.21 1.57
N ARG A 16 0.77 6.99 1.18
CA ARG A 16 0.72 6.48 -0.22
C ARG A 16 2.06 6.47 -0.97
N ALA A 17 3.18 6.61 -0.26
CA ALA A 17 4.51 6.56 -0.88
C ALA A 17 4.82 5.23 -1.58
N CYS A 18 4.24 4.12 -1.10
CA CYS A 18 4.39 2.81 -1.74
C CYS A 18 3.71 2.71 -3.11
N GLU A 19 2.57 3.40 -3.31
CA GLU A 19 1.84 3.42 -4.59
C GLU A 19 2.63 4.22 -5.64
N GLU A 20 3.17 5.38 -5.24
CA GLU A 20 4.01 6.21 -6.12
C GLU A 20 5.34 5.53 -6.47
N ALA A 21 6.02 4.93 -5.48
CA ALA A 21 7.24 4.18 -5.75
C ALA A 21 6.98 2.97 -6.68
N CYS A 22 5.79 2.37 -6.61
CA CYS A 22 5.39 1.37 -7.57
C CYS A 22 5.21 2.01 -8.95
N SER A 23 4.41 3.08 -9.09
CA SER A 23 4.11 3.71 -10.39
C SER A 23 5.38 4.09 -11.18
N GLU A 24 6.47 4.44 -10.50
CA GLU A 24 7.78 4.73 -11.11
C GLU A 24 8.47 3.52 -11.75
N CYS A 25 8.05 2.30 -11.44
CA CYS A 25 8.67 1.10 -11.98
C CYS A 25 8.31 0.94 -13.47
N PRO A 26 9.31 0.83 -14.37
CA PRO A 26 9.05 0.71 -15.81
C PRO A 26 8.34 -0.60 -16.20
N GLY A 27 8.37 -1.60 -15.32
CA GLY A 27 7.91 -2.96 -15.60
C GLY A 27 6.40 -3.11 -15.85
N HIS A 28 5.58 -2.17 -15.37
CA HIS A 28 4.12 -2.18 -15.52
C HIS A 28 3.61 -0.92 -16.22
N GLY A 29 4.44 -0.30 -17.07
CA GLY A 29 4.02 0.80 -17.95
C GLY A 29 3.56 2.06 -17.21
N GLY A 30 4.11 2.33 -16.03
CA GLY A 30 3.75 3.53 -15.23
C GLY A 30 2.51 3.36 -14.35
N HIS A 31 1.85 2.19 -14.37
CA HIS A 31 0.67 1.94 -13.55
C HIS A 31 1.03 1.23 -12.25
N THR A 32 0.69 1.81 -11.08
CA THR A 32 0.87 1.10 -9.81
C THR A 32 0.11 -0.23 -9.79
N MET A 33 0.76 -1.28 -9.33
CA MET A 33 0.15 -2.59 -9.06
C MET A 33 -0.22 -2.75 -7.58
N ILE A 34 0.03 -1.72 -6.77
CA ILE A 34 -0.30 -1.66 -5.36
C ILE A 34 -1.50 -0.72 -5.21
N HIS A 35 -2.55 -1.21 -4.56
CA HIS A 35 -3.68 -0.41 -4.12
C HIS A 35 -3.89 -0.67 -2.63
N LEU A 36 -3.80 0.38 -1.81
CA LEU A 36 -3.99 0.27 -0.37
C LEU A 36 -5.38 0.80 0.01
N ASP A 37 -6.22 -0.08 0.55
CA ASP A 37 -7.50 0.33 1.09
C ASP A 37 -7.29 1.07 2.42
N PHE A 38 -7.88 2.27 2.50
CA PHE A 38 -7.90 3.01 3.76
C PHE A 38 -8.98 2.45 4.67
N LEU A 39 -8.55 1.90 5.80
CA LEU A 39 -9.42 1.49 6.88
C LEU A 39 -9.54 2.63 7.89
N GLU A 40 -10.72 3.23 7.97
CA GLU A 40 -11.03 4.16 9.05
C GLU A 40 -11.15 3.40 10.36
N ARG A 41 -10.10 3.45 11.18
CA ARG A 41 -10.06 2.73 12.46
C ARG A 41 -11.19 3.09 13.41
N ALA A 42 -11.73 4.30 13.31
CA ALA A 42 -12.82 4.77 14.14
C ALA A 42 -14.16 4.05 13.86
N THR A 43 -14.35 3.56 12.63
CA THR A 43 -15.63 3.02 12.15
C THR A 43 -15.53 1.58 11.65
N SER A 44 -14.31 1.07 11.45
CA SER A 44 -14.04 -0.30 11.02
C SER A 44 -14.08 -1.30 12.18
N VAL A 45 -14.69 -2.46 11.94
CA VAL A 45 -14.76 -3.56 12.91
C VAL A 45 -13.37 -4.17 13.11
N GLN A 46 -12.74 -3.90 14.26
CA GLN A 46 -11.46 -4.50 14.62
C GLN A 46 -11.70 -5.88 15.23
N THR A 47 -11.36 -6.96 14.53
CA THR A 47 -11.16 -8.28 15.14
C THR A 47 -9.73 -8.39 15.62
N ALA A 48 -9.58 -8.60 16.93
CA ALA A 48 -8.31 -8.88 17.62
C ALA A 48 -7.85 -10.33 17.40
#